data_AF-A0A5B7E9Y6-F1
#
_entry.id   AF-A0A5B7E9Y6-F1
#
_cell.length_a   1.000
_cell.length_b   1.000
_cell.length_c   1.000
_cell.angle_alpha   90.00
_cell.angle_beta   90.00
_cell.angle_gamma   90.00
#
_symmetry.space_group_name_H-M   'P 1'
#
loop_
_entity.id
_entity.type
_entity.pdbx_description
1 polymer ?
#
loop_
_entity_poly.entity_id
_entity_poly.type
_entity_poly.pdbx_seq_one_letter_code
_entity_poly.pdbx_strand_id
1 'polypeptide(L)'
;MNLRFFLVVVVHLVVAETQLVVNVKTQGGEVFKETITANISDDSVMLEFPQNDGTYITQLIDFKQVCIAWYPCGLKYCKGRDNSGKAVSYRCGIRTCRRCRNFSYFVPQRQLCLWDD
;
A
#
# COMPACT_ATOMS: atom_id res chain seq x y z
N MET A 1 4.30 -34.94 27.68
CA MET A 1 4.01 -33.51 27.42
C MET A 1 2.55 -33.41 27.03
N ASN A 2 1.71 -32.84 27.90
CA ASN A 2 0.25 -32.96 27.78
C ASN A 2 -0.28 -32.24 26.53
N LEU A 3 -1.17 -32.88 25.77
CA LEU A 3 -1.81 -32.31 24.57
C LEU A 3 -2.48 -30.96 24.86
N ARG A 4 -3.01 -30.78 26.07
CA ARG A 4 -3.55 -29.50 26.55
C ARG A 4 -2.50 -28.39 26.61
N PHE A 5 -1.28 -28.72 27.04
CA PHE A 5 -0.18 -27.76 27.10
C PHE A 5 0.26 -27.34 25.70
N PHE A 6 0.32 -28.29 24.77
CA PHE A 6 0.63 -28.02 23.37
C PHE A 6 -0.44 -27.15 22.71
N LEU A 7 -1.72 -27.45 22.94
CA LEU A 7 -2.84 -26.65 22.44
C LEU A 7 -2.82 -25.22 23.01
N VAL A 8 -2.55 -25.05 24.31
CA VAL A 8 -2.46 -23.72 24.94
C VAL A 8 -1.29 -22.91 24.36
N VAL A 9 -0.12 -23.52 24.16
CA VAL A 9 1.04 -22.85 23.59
C VAL A 9 0.81 -22.46 22.12
N VAL A 10 0.20 -23.34 21.32
CA VAL A 10 -0.17 -23.03 19.92
C VAL A 10 -1.20 -21.90 19.88
N VAL A 11 -2.23 -21.92 20.74
CA VAL A 11 -3.22 -20.84 20.83
C VAL A 11 -2.57 -19.51 21.24
N HIS A 12 -1.66 -19.51 22.21
CA HIS A 12 -0.95 -18.29 22.62
C HIS A 12 0.04 -17.77 21.56
N LEU A 13 0.67 -18.65 20.77
CA LEU A 13 1.52 -18.24 19.64
C LEU A 13 0.71 -17.70 18.45
N VAL A 14 -0.51 -18.19 18.24
CA VAL A 14 -1.42 -17.74 17.18
C VAL A 14 -2.06 -16.39 17.51
N VAL A 15 -2.25 -16.07 18.80
CA VAL A 15 -2.92 -14.84 19.27
C VAL A 15 -1.91 -13.86 19.89
N ALA A 16 -0.85 -13.54 19.16
CA ALA A 16 0.02 -12.42 19.48
C ALA A 16 -0.33 -11.24 18.57
N GLU A 17 -1.47 -10.59 18.84
CA GLU A 17 -1.84 -9.33 18.19
C GLU A 17 -0.96 -8.22 18.78
N THR A 18 0.14 -7.89 18.11
CA THR A 18 0.97 -6.74 18.48
C THR A 18 0.30 -5.47 17.98
N GLN A 19 -0.24 -4.67 18.90
CA GLN A 19 -0.89 -3.40 18.58
C GLN A 19 0.00 -2.21 18.99
N LEU A 20 0.26 -1.29 18.07
CA LEU A 20 0.90 -0.01 18.36
C LEU A 20 -0.18 1.00 18.76
N VAL A 21 -0.14 1.46 20.00
CA VAL A 21 -1.04 2.51 20.51
C VAL A 21 -0.26 3.80 20.60
N VAL A 22 -0.71 4.84 19.91
CA VAL A 22 -0.12 6.18 19.98
C VAL A 22 -1.06 7.07 20.79
N ASN A 23 -0.52 7.72 21.81
CA ASN A 23 -1.26 8.68 22.61
C ASN A 23 -0.96 10.08 22.06
N VAL A 24 -1.98 10.74 21.51
CA VAL A 24 -1.86 12.12 21.02
C VAL A 24 -2.44 13.05 22.07
N LYS A 25 -1.67 14.08 22.44
CA LYS A 25 -2.09 15.10 23.41
C LYS A 25 -2.40 16.41 22.71
N THR A 26 -3.62 16.91 22.88
CA THR A 26 -4.01 18.21 22.32
C THR A 26 -3.45 19.36 23.17
N GLN A 27 -3.46 20.58 22.61
CA GLN A 27 -3.04 21.79 23.34
C GLN A 27 -3.90 22.07 24.58
N GLY A 28 -5.14 21.55 24.61
CA GLY A 28 -6.05 21.63 25.76
C GLY A 28 -5.77 20.61 26.87
N GLY A 29 -4.78 19.72 26.69
CA GLY A 29 -4.36 18.76 27.71
C GLY A 29 -5.08 17.41 27.67
N GLU A 30 -6.07 17.25 26.79
CA GLU A 30 -6.76 15.98 26.57
C GLU A 30 -5.86 14.99 25.84
N VAL A 31 -5.89 13.72 26.28
CA VAL A 31 -5.13 12.63 25.70
C VAL A 31 -6.09 11.67 25.01
N PHE A 32 -5.97 11.55 23.70
CA PHE A 32 -6.76 10.61 22.90
C PHE A 32 -5.95 9.33 22.67
N LYS A 33 -6.57 8.17 22.92
CA LYS A 33 -5.97 6.85 22.70
C LYS A 33 -6.26 6.44 21.26
N GLU A 34 -5.28 6.58 20.37
CA GLU A 34 -5.42 6.22 18.96
C GLU A 34 -4.92 4.79 18.74
N THR A 35 -5.74 4.00 18.06
CA THR A 35 -5.39 2.63 17.65
C THR A 35 -4.96 2.66 16.20
N ILE A 36 -3.66 2.48 15.96
CA ILE A 36 -3.13 2.33 14.61
C ILE A 36 -3.12 0.84 14.28
N THR A 37 -3.94 0.44 13.32
CA THR A 37 -3.94 -0.93 12.82
C THR A 37 -3.29 -0.95 11.44
N ALA A 38 -2.15 -1.64 11.32
CA ALA A 38 -1.44 -1.81 10.06
C ALA A 38 -1.64 -3.24 9.56
N ASN A 39 -2.15 -3.39 8.33
CA ASN A 39 -2.22 -4.69 7.68
C ASN A 39 -1.11 -4.81 6.63
N ILE A 40 -0.16 -5.72 6.87
CA ILE A 40 0.98 -5.99 5.98
C ILE A 40 0.55 -6.77 4.73
N SER A 41 -0.56 -7.52 4.77
CA SER A 41 -1.06 -8.22 3.57
C SER A 41 -1.65 -7.24 2.55
N ASP A 42 -2.28 -6.18 3.05
CA ASP A 42 -3.08 -5.25 2.24
C ASP A 42 -2.39 -3.88 2.09
N ASP A 43 -1.13 -3.73 2.53
CA ASP A 43 -0.35 -2.49 2.55
C ASP A 43 -1.21 -1.26 2.95
N SER A 44 -1.97 -1.40 4.04
CA SER A 44 -2.94 -0.37 4.47
C SER A 44 -2.82 -0.05 5.96
N VAL A 45 -3.09 1.21 6.30
CA VAL A 45 -3.12 1.72 7.67
C VAL A 45 -4.48 2.34 7.95
N MET A 46 -5.12 1.91 9.03
CA MET A 46 -6.39 2.45 9.49
C MET A 46 -6.18 3.20 10.82
N LEU A 47 -6.72 4.41 10.89
CA LEU A 47 -6.73 5.28 12.06
C LEU A 47 -8.17 5.48 12.51
N GLU A 48 -8.44 5.26 13.79
CA GLU A 48 -9.75 5.56 14.38
C GLU A 48 -9.58 6.54 15.54
N PHE A 49 -10.29 7.67 15.47
CA PHE A 49 -10.25 8.68 16.51
C PHE A 49 -11.65 9.25 16.82
N PRO A 50 -11.96 9.49 18.10
CA PRO A 50 -13.20 10.14 18.49
C PRO A 50 -13.14 11.65 18.19
N GLN A 51 -14.24 12.20 17.72
CA GLN A 51 -14.45 13.63 17.54
C GLN A 51 -15.20 14.21 18.77
N ASN A 52 -15.13 15.53 18.95
CA ASN A 52 -15.69 16.23 20.12
C ASN A 52 -17.22 16.08 20.27
N ASP A 53 -17.92 15.69 19.21
CA ASP A 53 -19.35 15.44 19.18
C ASP A 53 -19.74 13.98 19.52
N GLY A 54 -18.75 13.15 19.89
CA GLY A 54 -18.94 11.74 20.21
C GLY A 54 -19.00 10.82 18.98
N THR A 55 -18.82 11.34 17.77
CA THR A 55 -18.66 10.52 16.58
C THR A 55 -17.25 9.92 16.50
N TYR A 56 -17.09 8.80 15.80
CA TYR A 56 -15.79 8.21 15.51
C TYR A 56 -15.45 8.44 14.05
N ILE A 57 -14.26 8.98 13.79
CA ILE A 57 -13.72 9.14 12.45
C ILE A 57 -12.77 7.98 12.19
N THR A 58 -13.07 7.21 11.15
CA THR A 58 -12.19 6.17 10.61
C THR A 58 -11.52 6.70 9.36
N GLN A 59 -10.19 6.82 9.40
CA GLN A 59 -9.36 7.19 8.27
C GLN A 59 -8.59 5.97 7.77
N LEU A 60 -8.84 5.58 6.53
CA LEU A 60 -8.10 4.51 5.84
C LEU A 60 -7.06 5.14 4.91
N ILE A 61 -5.81 4.69 5.04
CA ILE A 61 -4.69 5.07 4.19
C ILE A 61 -4.24 3.81 3.46
N ASP A 62 -4.54 3.75 2.17
CA ASP A 62 -4.11 2.69 1.26
C ASP A 62 -2.80 3.11 0.55
N PHE A 63 -1.74 2.30 0.67
CA PHE A 63 -0.47 2.55 -0.01
C PHE A 63 -0.38 1.87 -1.39
N LYS A 64 -1.48 1.30 -1.90
CA LYS A 64 -1.54 0.59 -3.19
C LYS A 64 -0.97 1.45 -4.32
N GLN A 65 0.12 0.96 -4.88
CA GLN A 65 0.80 1.60 -6.00
C GLN A 65 0.17 1.13 -7.31
N VAL A 66 -0.46 2.06 -8.03
CA VAL A 66 -1.03 1.77 -9.35
C VAL A 66 0.05 1.93 -10.41
N CYS A 67 0.35 0.84 -11.11
CA CYS A 67 1.33 0.84 -12.19
C CYS A 67 0.67 0.56 -13.54
N ILE A 68 0.80 1.52 -14.46
CA ILE A 68 0.54 1.28 -15.88
C ILE A 68 1.83 0.67 -16.45
N ALA A 69 1.79 -0.63 -16.71
CA ALA A 69 2.87 -1.35 -17.39
C ALA A 69 2.60 -1.45 -18.90
N TRP A 70 3.65 -1.69 -19.67
CA TRP A 70 3.59 -1.99 -21.11
C TRP A 70 2.96 -0.93 -22.01
N TYR A 71 2.90 0.34 -21.57
CA TYR A 71 2.36 1.39 -22.42
C TYR A 71 3.40 1.90 -23.43
N PRO A 72 2.98 2.23 -24.68
CA PRO A 72 3.85 2.87 -25.66
C PRO A 72 4.35 4.23 -25.16
N CYS A 73 5.66 4.38 -25.00
CA CYS A 73 6.27 5.63 -24.52
C CYS A 73 7.27 6.24 -25.51
N GLY A 74 7.62 5.51 -26.57
CA GLY A 74 8.54 6.02 -27.58
C GLY A 74 8.85 5.01 -28.67
N LEU A 75 9.74 5.37 -29.58
CA LEU A 75 10.23 4.49 -30.64
C LEU A 75 11.50 3.77 -30.19
N LYS A 76 11.64 2.49 -30.59
CA LYS A 76 12.85 1.70 -30.40
C LYS A 76 13.70 1.77 -31.67
N TYR A 77 14.96 2.15 -31.50
CA TYR A 77 15.97 2.15 -32.55
C TYR A 77 17.00 1.05 -32.28
N CYS A 78 17.27 0.25 -33.30
CA CYS A 78 18.28 -0.80 -33.29
C CYS A 78 19.49 -0.34 -34.10
N LYS A 79 20.66 -0.86 -33.76
CA LYS A 79 21.87 -0.65 -34.55
C LYS A 79 22.04 -1.79 -35.55
N GLY A 80 22.44 -1.47 -36.76
CA GLY A 80 22.81 -2.42 -37.81
C GLY A 80 23.96 -1.88 -38.63
N ARG A 81 24.26 -2.56 -39.73
CA ARG A 81 25.19 -2.07 -40.75
C ARG A 81 24.44 -1.97 -42.07
N ASP A 82 24.72 -0.92 -42.83
CA ASP A 82 24.25 -0.82 -44.21
C ASP A 82 25.09 -1.71 -45.14
N ASN A 83 24.73 -1.75 -46.43
CA ASN A 83 25.42 -2.55 -47.44
C ASN A 83 26.89 -2.16 -47.64
N SER A 84 27.28 -0.97 -47.18
CA SER A 84 28.65 -0.45 -47.22
C SER A 84 29.42 -0.73 -45.92
N GLY A 85 28.83 -1.50 -45.00
CA GLY A 85 29.42 -1.85 -43.71
C GLY A 85 29.39 -0.74 -42.66
N LYS A 86 28.77 0.42 -42.96
CA LYS A 86 28.70 1.56 -42.05
C LYS A 86 27.64 1.31 -40.98
N ALA A 87 27.97 1.62 -39.73
CA ALA A 87 27.04 1.50 -38.62
C ALA A 87 25.88 2.50 -38.78
N VAL A 88 24.65 2.01 -38.75
CA VAL A 88 23.43 2.80 -38.89
C VAL A 88 22.43 2.46 -37.79
N SER A 89 21.65 3.44 -37.35
CA SER A 89 20.50 3.22 -36.47
C SER A 89 19.21 3.22 -37.27
N TYR A 90 18.39 2.20 -37.14
CA TYR A 90 17.10 2.10 -37.82
C TYR A 90 15.97 1.83 -36.82
N ARG A 91 14.75 2.25 -37.17
CA ARG A 91 13.55 2.00 -36.38
C ARG A 91 13.24 0.50 -36.43
N CYS A 92 13.19 -0.14 -35.26
CA CYS A 92 12.93 -1.57 -35.16
C CYS A 92 11.73 -1.92 -34.26
N GLY A 93 11.09 -0.93 -33.63
CA GLY A 93 9.87 -1.19 -32.86
C GLY A 93 9.38 -0.01 -32.04
N ILE A 94 8.51 -0.32 -31.09
CA ILE A 94 7.98 0.61 -30.09
C ILE A 94 8.61 0.29 -28.74
N ARG A 95 9.07 1.33 -28.04
CA ARG A 95 9.53 1.23 -26.66
C ARG A 95 8.31 1.20 -25.76
N THR A 96 8.18 0.14 -24.97
CA THR A 96 7.20 0.04 -23.90
C THR A 96 7.84 0.49 -22.58
N CYS A 97 7.07 1.21 -21.77
CA CYS A 97 7.50 1.70 -20.46
C CYS A 97 6.55 1.24 -19.36
N ARG A 98 6.97 1.52 -18.11
CA ARG A 98 6.13 1.40 -16.91
C ARG A 98 6.14 2.73 -16.16
N ARG A 99 4.98 3.15 -15.67
CA ARG A 99 4.83 4.30 -14.78
C ARG A 99 3.96 3.90 -13.62
N CYS A 100 4.45 4.13 -12.41
CA CYS A 100 3.70 3.90 -11.19
C CYS A 100 3.36 5.23 -10.54
N ARG A 101 2.17 5.32 -9.95
CA ARG A 101 1.73 6.44 -9.11
C ARG A 101 1.14 5.86 -7.83
N ASN A 102 1.45 6.52 -6.72
CA ASN A 102 0.82 6.25 -5.44
C ASN A 102 -0.38 7.19 -5.35
N PHE A 103 -1.54 6.65 -5.01
CA PHE A 103 -2.75 7.42 -4.81
C PHE A 103 -3.11 7.37 -3.33
N SER A 104 -3.04 8.51 -2.65
CA SER A 104 -3.59 8.66 -1.30
C SER A 104 -4.92 9.41 -1.41
N TYR A 105 -6.01 8.78 -1.00
CA TYR A 105 -7.34 9.38 -1.00
C TYR A 105 -8.04 9.05 0.31
N PHE A 106 -8.76 10.04 0.85
CA PHE A 106 -9.54 9.88 2.06
C PHE A 106 -10.91 9.30 1.71
N VAL A 107 -11.26 8.15 2.28
CA VAL A 107 -12.60 7.57 2.17
C VAL A 107 -13.27 7.56 3.53
N PRO A 108 -14.58 7.86 3.60
CA PRO A 108 -15.32 7.83 4.86
C PRO A 108 -15.67 6.39 5.29
N GLN A 109 -15.69 5.43 4.36
CA GLN A 109 -16.05 4.03 4.62
C GLN A 109 -15.25 3.09 3.71
N ARG A 110 -14.83 1.92 4.22
CA ARG A 110 -13.99 0.94 3.50
C ARG A 110 -14.58 0.50 2.16
N GLN A 111 -15.88 0.23 2.12
CA GLN A 111 -16.62 -0.17 0.91
C GLN A 111 -16.61 0.85 -0.24
N LEU A 112 -16.12 2.07 0.00
CA LEU A 112 -15.95 3.11 -1.01
C LEU A 112 -14.50 3.16 -1.56
N CYS A 113 -13.61 2.29 -1.09
CA CYS A 113 -12.30 2.09 -1.68
C CYS A 113 -12.47 1.59 -3.11
N LEU A 114 -11.83 2.28 -4.07
CA LEU A 114 -11.97 1.96 -5.49
C LEU A 114 -11.29 0.63 -5.90
N TRP A 115 -10.60 -0.04 -4.97
CA TRP A 115 -9.69 -1.16 -5.24
C TRP A 115 -10.00 -2.41 -4.41
N ASP A 116 -11.19 -2.50 -3.83
CA ASP A 116 -11.70 -3.72 -3.20
C ASP A 116 -12.16 -4.70 -4.31
N ASP A 117 -11.20 -5.44 -4.88
CA ASP A 117 -11.37 -6.73 -5.58
C ASP A 117 -10.13 -7.60 -5.29
#